data_AF-A0ABD1A415-F1
#
_entry.id   AF-A0ABD1A415-F1
#
_cell.length_a   1.000
_cell.length_b   1.000
_cell.length_c   1.000
_cell.angle_alpha   90.00
_cell.angle_beta   90.00
_cell.angle_gamma   90.00
#
_symmetry.space_group_name_H-M   'P 1'
#
loop_
_entity.id
_entity.type
_entity.pdbx_description
1 polymer ?
#
loop_
_entity_poly.entity_id
_entity_poly.type
_entity_poly.pdbx_seq_one_letter_code
_entity_poly.pdbx_strand_id
1 'polypeptide(L)'
;MLFVGRKKKKNKSDRYAHEQDRDHSLAYAKNLIHCYGAKNKVSHVDDDGSLNGDVHVSSFNKLKSMEDTSQTIENGDKECTNVVKETMDVNGFQVFSSQVETVNYIFKRHPDTALGFRPKNQKIRRAYMNELLNLIATLCQSPEKLSIDDMSNADETLADLIDVGFKLDWLKIKLNEVSEKKKIVQNSGARLQTLQEQLEKMKKMFLDLESQLQKETDEALAARAPLSFNDVVC
;
A
#
# COMPACT_ATOMS: atom_id res chain seq x y z
N MET A 1 -19.22 44.20 -67.80
CA MET A 1 -19.70 44.23 -66.40
C MET A 1 -18.56 43.77 -65.50
N LEU A 2 -18.14 44.62 -64.55
CA LEU A 2 -17.01 44.42 -63.63
C LEU A 2 -17.43 43.57 -62.42
N PHE A 3 -16.55 42.71 -61.91
CA PHE A 3 -16.57 42.29 -60.51
C PHE A 3 -15.15 42.31 -59.93
N VAL A 4 -14.96 43.18 -58.93
CA VAL A 4 -13.74 43.40 -58.16
C VAL A 4 -13.75 42.45 -56.96
N GLY A 5 -12.74 41.58 -56.83
CA GLY A 5 -12.53 40.74 -55.66
C GLY A 5 -11.89 41.49 -54.50
N ARG A 6 -12.63 41.68 -53.39
CA ARG A 6 -12.10 42.22 -52.12
C ARG A 6 -11.38 41.12 -51.32
N LYS A 7 -10.06 41.23 -51.14
CA LYS A 7 -9.31 40.48 -50.11
C LYS A 7 -9.65 41.01 -48.71
N LYS A 8 -10.21 40.17 -47.82
CA LYS A 8 -10.34 40.47 -46.38
C LYS A 8 -8.97 40.31 -45.70
N LYS A 9 -8.43 41.40 -45.14
CA LYS A 9 -7.29 41.39 -44.21
C LYS A 9 -7.72 40.77 -42.87
N LYS A 10 -7.04 39.72 -42.39
CA LYS A 10 -7.18 39.22 -41.01
C LYS A 10 -6.53 40.24 -40.06
N ASN A 11 -7.28 40.73 -39.08
CA ASN A 11 -6.86 41.78 -38.15
C ASN A 11 -5.88 41.25 -37.09
N LYS A 12 -4.98 42.12 -36.62
CA LYS A 12 -3.96 41.80 -35.60
C LYS A 12 -4.54 41.35 -34.25
N SER A 13 -5.79 41.71 -33.93
CA SER A 13 -6.46 41.39 -32.65
C SER A 13 -6.71 39.90 -32.44
N ASP A 14 -6.99 39.14 -33.50
CA ASP A 14 -7.29 37.70 -33.40
C ASP A 14 -6.04 36.87 -33.08
N ARG A 15 -4.84 37.39 -33.37
CA ARG A 15 -3.58 36.73 -33.02
C ARG A 15 -3.27 36.84 -31.53
N TYR A 16 -3.56 37.98 -30.90
CA TYR A 16 -3.32 38.17 -29.47
C TYR A 16 -4.21 37.28 -28.59
N ALA A 17 -5.49 37.12 -28.96
CA ALA A 17 -6.39 36.24 -28.23
C ALA A 17 -5.96 34.75 -28.30
N HIS A 18 -5.45 34.32 -29.46
CA HIS A 18 -5.01 32.94 -29.67
C HIS A 18 -3.63 32.64 -29.04
N GLU A 19 -2.78 33.66 -28.86
CA GLU A 19 -1.52 33.57 -28.11
C GLU A 19 -1.79 33.41 -26.61
N GLN A 20 -2.75 34.18 -26.09
CA GLN A 20 -3.09 34.22 -24.66
C GLN A 20 -3.77 32.91 -24.17
N ASP A 21 -4.55 32.25 -25.03
CA ASP A 21 -5.09 30.90 -24.76
C ASP A 21 -4.01 29.81 -24.78
N ARG A 22 -2.99 29.94 -25.64
CA ARG A 22 -1.86 28.98 -25.67
C ARG A 22 -0.98 29.11 -24.44
N ASP A 23 -0.72 30.34 -23.98
CA ASP A 23 0.04 30.57 -22.74
C ASP A 23 -0.73 30.06 -21.51
N HIS A 24 -2.05 30.21 -21.48
CA HIS A 24 -2.89 29.67 -20.40
C HIS A 24 -2.89 28.13 -20.39
N SER A 25 -3.01 27.50 -21.57
CA SER A 25 -2.99 26.04 -21.69
C SER A 25 -1.61 25.44 -21.38
N LEU A 26 -0.52 26.13 -21.75
CA LEU A 26 0.84 25.73 -21.43
C LEU A 26 1.14 25.90 -19.94
N ALA A 27 0.66 26.99 -19.32
CA ALA A 27 0.76 27.20 -17.87
C ALA A 27 -0.02 26.14 -17.09
N TYR A 28 -1.21 25.75 -17.58
CA TYR A 28 -2.01 24.68 -16.97
C TYR A 28 -1.33 23.31 -17.11
N ALA A 29 -0.75 23.00 -18.28
CA ALA A 29 0.00 21.77 -18.51
C ALA A 29 1.30 21.71 -17.68
N LYS A 30 2.06 22.82 -17.60
CA LYS A 30 3.25 22.94 -16.75
C LYS A 30 2.90 22.81 -15.26
N ASN A 31 1.80 23.41 -14.81
CA ASN A 31 1.32 23.24 -13.44
C ASN A 31 0.86 21.81 -13.16
N LEU A 32 0.18 21.13 -14.08
CA LEU A 32 -0.15 19.72 -13.94
C LEU A 32 1.12 18.86 -13.82
N ILE A 33 2.09 19.04 -14.71
CA ILE A 33 3.35 18.29 -14.67
C ILE A 33 4.14 18.58 -13.38
N HIS A 34 4.17 19.83 -12.91
CA HIS A 34 4.81 20.22 -11.65
C HIS A 34 4.07 19.66 -10.42
N CYS A 35 2.74 19.71 -10.39
CA CYS A 35 1.93 19.14 -9.31
C CYS A 35 2.00 17.61 -9.26
N TYR A 36 2.12 16.93 -10.41
CA TYR A 36 2.30 15.48 -10.46
C TYR A 36 3.76 15.05 -10.24
N GLY A 37 4.74 15.86 -10.65
CA GLY A 37 6.17 15.66 -10.36
C GLY A 37 6.53 15.90 -8.89
N ALA A 38 5.89 16.88 -8.24
CA ALA A 38 6.05 17.14 -6.81
C ALA A 38 5.46 16.02 -5.93
N LYS A 39 4.44 15.32 -6.41
CA LYS A 39 3.87 14.12 -5.76
C LYS A 39 4.71 12.85 -5.94
N ASN A 40 5.68 12.87 -6.86
CA ASN A 40 6.57 11.75 -7.17
C ASN A 40 8.05 12.03 -6.83
N LYS A 41 8.32 12.99 -5.95
CA LYS A 41 9.51 12.85 -5.10
C LYS A 41 9.25 11.64 -4.22
N VAL A 42 9.96 10.55 -4.50
CA VAL A 42 10.16 9.45 -3.56
C VAL A 42 10.76 10.08 -2.30
N SER A 43 9.89 10.47 -1.37
CA SER A 43 10.24 10.55 0.03
C SER A 43 10.53 9.12 0.46
N HIS A 44 11.69 8.94 1.08
CA HIS A 44 11.89 7.95 2.11
C HIS A 44 10.58 7.78 2.88
N VAL A 45 10.02 6.56 2.89
CA VAL A 45 8.80 6.29 3.64
C VAL A 45 9.21 6.23 5.10
N ASP A 46 9.16 7.39 5.76
CA ASP A 46 8.85 7.41 7.18
C ASP A 46 7.37 7.04 7.31
N ASP A 47 7.13 5.95 8.03
CA ASP A 47 5.81 5.48 8.43
C ASP A 47 5.09 6.55 9.26
N ASP A 48 4.11 7.25 8.65
CA ASP A 48 2.95 7.77 9.37
C ASP A 48 1.74 7.79 8.44
N GLY A 49 1.09 6.65 8.36
CA GLY A 49 -0.28 6.53 7.90
C GLY A 49 -1.20 6.29 9.09
N SER A 50 -1.57 7.36 9.78
CA SER A 50 -2.63 7.36 10.80
C SER A 50 -3.92 6.72 10.24
N LEU A 51 -4.15 5.47 10.62
CA LEU A 51 -5.44 4.79 10.57
C LEU A 51 -5.91 4.62 11.99
N ASN A 52 -7.03 5.27 12.30
CA ASN A 52 -7.71 5.20 13.59
C ASN A 52 -7.86 3.75 14.07
N GLY A 53 -7.08 3.40 15.09
CA GLY A 53 -7.13 2.09 15.74
C GLY A 53 -5.88 1.77 16.56
N ASP A 54 -5.26 2.77 17.19
CA ASP A 54 -4.06 2.62 18.02
C ASP A 54 -4.37 1.86 19.32
N VAL A 55 -4.53 0.54 19.20
CA VAL A 55 -4.31 -0.41 20.30
C VAL A 55 -3.43 -1.54 19.75
N HIS A 56 -2.12 -1.29 19.82
CA HIS A 56 -1.07 -2.26 20.17
C HIS A 56 -0.69 -3.37 19.15
N VAL A 57 -0.34 -3.00 17.91
CA VAL A 57 0.53 -3.84 17.04
C VAL A 57 1.86 -4.19 17.75
N SER A 58 2.34 -3.30 18.62
CA SER A 58 3.51 -3.50 19.47
C SER A 58 3.40 -4.69 20.46
N SER A 59 2.19 -5.16 20.81
CA SER A 59 2.01 -6.31 21.74
C SER A 59 2.15 -7.63 21.01
N PHE A 60 1.67 -7.70 19.77
CA PHE A 60 1.78 -8.91 18.95
C PHE A 60 3.21 -9.16 18.49
N ASN A 61 3.98 -8.12 18.17
CA ASN A 61 5.40 -8.28 17.82
C ASN A 61 6.23 -8.83 19.00
N LYS A 62 5.83 -8.54 20.24
CA LYS A 62 6.46 -9.07 21.46
C LYS A 62 6.16 -10.55 21.69
N LEU A 63 5.00 -11.04 21.23
CA LEU A 63 4.62 -12.46 21.27
C LEU A 63 5.51 -13.31 20.37
N LYS A 64 5.79 -12.85 19.15
CA LYS A 64 6.65 -13.55 18.19
C LYS A 64 8.10 -13.69 18.69
N SER A 65 8.61 -12.69 19.40
CA SER A 65 10.00 -12.68 19.91
C SER A 65 10.28 -13.66 21.05
N MET A 66 9.25 -14.27 21.68
CA MET A 66 9.41 -15.18 22.83
C MET A 66 9.41 -16.67 22.45
N GLU A 67 9.15 -17.01 21.18
CA GLU A 67 9.14 -18.41 20.70
C GLU A 67 10.49 -18.85 20.10
N ASP A 68 11.37 -17.93 19.71
CA ASP A 68 12.64 -18.23 19.03
C ASP A 68 13.83 -18.59 19.94
N THR A 69 13.67 -18.70 21.27
CA THR A 69 14.79 -19.00 22.19
C THR A 69 14.83 -20.42 22.74
N SER A 70 14.31 -21.42 22.03
CA SER A 70 14.47 -22.81 22.48
C SER A 70 14.76 -23.77 21.35
N GLN A 71 16.00 -23.74 20.85
CA GLN A 71 16.73 -24.94 20.42
C GLN A 71 18.19 -24.60 20.13
N THR A 72 19.11 -25.06 20.99
CA THR A 72 20.23 -25.98 20.68
C THR A 72 21.16 -26.01 21.92
N ILE A 73 21.35 -27.18 22.52
CA ILE A 73 22.65 -27.77 22.95
C ILE A 73 22.34 -29.06 23.73
N GLU A 74 22.92 -30.14 23.25
CA GLU A 74 22.93 -31.46 23.88
C GLU A 74 23.87 -31.50 25.10
N ASN A 75 23.44 -32.25 26.11
CA ASN A 75 24.21 -32.92 27.17
C ASN A 75 25.03 -32.08 28.18
N GLY A 76 24.61 -32.12 29.44
CA GLY A 76 25.47 -31.85 30.60
C GLY A 76 24.77 -31.15 31.77
N ASP A 77 24.29 -31.94 32.73
CA ASP A 77 24.07 -31.61 34.15
C ASP A 77 23.30 -30.34 34.58
N LYS A 78 22.05 -30.60 35.00
CA LYS A 78 21.33 -30.02 36.16
C LYS A 78 21.66 -28.56 36.55
N GLU A 79 20.89 -27.64 35.99
CA GLU A 79 20.16 -26.65 36.80
C GLU A 79 18.88 -26.24 36.07
N CYS A 80 17.74 -26.81 36.49
CA CYS A 80 16.43 -26.41 35.99
C CYS A 80 16.10 -25.01 36.54
N THR A 81 16.56 -23.97 35.87
CA THR A 81 15.98 -22.64 36.01
C THR A 81 14.59 -22.67 35.39
N ASN A 82 13.62 -23.17 36.16
CA ASN A 82 12.20 -22.95 35.89
C ASN A 82 11.96 -21.44 35.93
N VAL A 83 12.14 -20.76 34.79
CA VAL A 83 11.48 -19.49 34.56
C VAL A 83 10.00 -19.83 34.52
N VAL A 84 9.35 -19.78 35.69
CA VAL A 84 7.91 -19.93 35.81
C VAL A 84 7.31 -18.78 35.02
N LYS A 85 6.98 -19.02 33.75
CA LYS A 85 6.20 -18.09 32.95
C LYS A 85 4.86 -17.97 33.66
N GLU A 86 4.66 -16.87 34.35
CA GLU A 86 3.45 -16.60 35.10
C GLU A 86 2.25 -16.67 34.14
N THR A 87 1.23 -17.43 34.54
CA THR A 87 0.01 -17.60 33.76
C THR A 87 -1.17 -17.09 34.54
N MET A 88 -2.00 -16.27 33.91
CA MET A 88 -3.20 -15.68 34.50
C MET A 88 -4.45 -16.27 33.85
N ASP A 89 -5.52 -16.42 34.63
CA ASP A 89 -6.82 -16.83 34.12
C ASP A 89 -7.58 -15.63 33.55
N VAL A 90 -8.02 -15.74 32.31
CA VAL A 90 -8.87 -14.75 31.63
C VAL A 90 -10.08 -15.47 31.06
N ASN A 91 -11.27 -15.20 31.59
CA ASN A 91 -12.53 -15.85 31.19
C ASN A 91 -12.43 -17.40 31.16
N GLY A 92 -11.73 -17.98 32.15
CA GLY A 92 -11.52 -19.42 32.24
C GLY A 92 -10.45 -19.98 31.29
N PHE A 93 -9.61 -19.13 30.69
CA PHE A 93 -8.46 -19.54 29.89
C PHE A 93 -7.16 -19.14 30.60
N GLN A 94 -6.27 -20.10 30.84
CA GLN A 94 -4.95 -19.79 31.34
C GLN A 94 -4.03 -19.31 30.21
N VAL A 95 -3.62 -18.05 30.26
CA VAL A 95 -2.77 -17.40 29.25
C VAL A 95 -1.53 -16.79 29.91
N PHE A 96 -0.46 -16.52 29.15
CA PHE A 96 0.72 -15.87 29.72
C PHE A 96 0.41 -14.41 30.09
N SER A 97 1.08 -13.86 31.11
CA SER A 97 0.88 -12.46 31.52
C SER A 97 1.03 -11.47 30.36
N SER A 98 1.91 -11.76 29.38
CA SER A 98 2.09 -10.95 28.16
C SER A 98 0.90 -10.97 27.19
N GLN A 99 0.01 -11.96 27.30
CA GLN A 99 -1.16 -12.13 26.43
C GLN A 99 -2.46 -11.58 27.05
N VAL A 100 -2.48 -11.34 28.36
CA VAL A 100 -3.70 -11.00 29.12
C VAL A 100 -4.44 -9.81 28.53
N GLU A 101 -3.74 -8.72 28.22
CA GLU A 101 -4.36 -7.53 27.64
C GLU A 101 -5.01 -7.81 26.29
N THR A 102 -4.32 -8.60 25.45
CA THR A 102 -4.80 -8.97 24.12
C THR A 102 -6.05 -9.84 24.21
N VAL A 103 -6.04 -10.85 25.09
CA VAL A 103 -7.17 -11.77 25.29
C VAL A 103 -8.38 -11.02 25.88
N ASN A 104 -8.15 -10.15 26.86
CA ASN A 104 -9.18 -9.26 27.40
C ASN A 104 -9.78 -8.36 26.31
N TYR A 105 -8.95 -7.83 25.42
CA TYR A 105 -9.41 -6.99 24.33
C TYR A 105 -10.32 -7.75 23.34
N ILE A 106 -9.97 -8.99 23.01
CA ILE A 106 -10.80 -9.87 22.16
C ILE A 106 -12.17 -10.03 22.82
N PHE A 107 -12.24 -10.40 24.09
CA PHE A 107 -13.52 -10.58 24.79
C PHE A 107 -14.29 -9.27 25.00
N LYS A 108 -13.60 -8.13 25.11
CA LYS A 108 -14.26 -6.82 25.20
C LYS A 108 -14.95 -6.45 23.88
N ARG A 109 -14.32 -6.75 22.74
CA ARG A 109 -14.86 -6.48 21.40
C ARG A 109 -15.87 -7.53 20.95
N HIS A 110 -15.63 -8.79 21.31
CA HIS A 110 -16.36 -9.98 20.88
C HIS A 110 -16.65 -10.87 22.09
N PRO A 111 -17.56 -10.45 22.98
CA PRO A 111 -17.83 -11.13 24.26
C PRO A 111 -18.37 -12.55 24.07
N ASP A 112 -18.96 -12.85 22.91
CA ASP A 112 -19.52 -14.13 22.57
C ASP A 112 -18.52 -15.17 22.05
N THR A 113 -17.26 -14.75 21.82
CA THR A 113 -16.18 -15.54 21.19
C THR A 113 -16.08 -16.98 21.73
N ALA A 114 -16.14 -17.18 23.04
CA ALA A 114 -15.97 -18.49 23.66
C ALA A 114 -17.26 -19.04 24.31
N LEU A 115 -18.44 -18.47 24.03
CA LEU A 115 -19.68 -18.90 24.68
C LEU A 115 -20.08 -20.35 24.36
N GLY A 116 -19.73 -20.84 23.16
CA GLY A 116 -20.00 -22.22 22.76
C GLY A 116 -18.84 -23.19 23.04
N PHE A 117 -17.74 -22.71 23.62
CA PHE A 117 -16.48 -23.45 23.67
C PHE A 117 -16.59 -24.64 24.63
N ARG A 118 -16.45 -25.86 24.08
CA ARG A 118 -16.73 -27.12 24.76
C ARG A 118 -15.58 -27.67 25.63
N PRO A 119 -14.29 -27.54 25.24
CA PRO A 119 -13.19 -28.12 25.99
C PRO A 119 -13.08 -27.64 27.44
N LYS A 120 -12.94 -28.59 28.37
CA LYS A 120 -12.83 -28.33 29.82
C LYS A 120 -11.40 -28.46 30.36
N ASN A 121 -10.54 -29.25 29.70
CA ASN A 121 -9.18 -29.48 30.15
C ASN A 121 -8.33 -28.21 29.97
N GLN A 122 -7.76 -27.68 31.05
CA GLN A 122 -7.02 -26.41 31.04
C GLN A 122 -5.87 -26.34 30.02
N LYS A 123 -5.14 -27.45 29.80
CA LYS A 123 -4.08 -27.50 28.80
C LYS A 123 -4.65 -27.34 27.38
N ILE A 124 -5.78 -27.99 27.12
CA ILE A 124 -6.49 -27.90 25.84
C ILE A 124 -7.05 -26.49 25.63
N ARG A 125 -7.66 -25.89 26.66
CA ARG A 125 -8.19 -24.52 26.62
C ARG A 125 -7.10 -23.52 26.27
N ARG A 126 -5.93 -23.64 26.92
CA ARG A 126 -4.74 -22.82 26.63
C ARG A 126 -4.27 -23.00 25.19
N ALA A 127 -4.16 -24.24 24.71
CA ALA A 127 -3.72 -24.53 23.34
C ALA A 127 -4.61 -23.85 22.31
N TYR A 128 -5.94 -23.98 22.43
CA TYR A 128 -6.85 -23.31 21.50
C TYR A 128 -6.82 -21.78 21.59
N MET A 129 -6.57 -21.22 22.78
CA MET A 129 -6.39 -19.77 22.88
C MET A 129 -5.11 -19.28 22.21
N ASN A 130 -4.01 -20.02 22.34
CA ASN A 130 -2.80 -19.71 21.62
C ASN A 130 -3.04 -19.81 20.11
N GLU A 131 -3.77 -20.82 19.66
CA GLU A 131 -4.11 -20.99 18.24
C GLU A 131 -4.96 -19.83 17.70
N LEU A 132 -5.96 -19.37 18.47
CA LEU A 132 -6.73 -18.16 18.13
C LEU A 132 -5.84 -16.92 18.04
N LEU A 133 -4.92 -16.74 19.00
CA LEU A 133 -3.98 -15.60 18.98
C LEU A 133 -3.03 -15.67 17.79
N ASN A 134 -2.54 -16.87 17.44
CA ASN A 134 -1.67 -17.09 16.29
C ASN A 134 -2.41 -16.82 14.97
N LEU A 135 -3.65 -17.29 14.83
CA LEU A 135 -4.48 -16.98 13.68
C LEU A 135 -4.66 -15.46 13.51
N ILE A 136 -5.01 -14.75 14.59
CA ILE A 136 -5.13 -13.28 14.55
C ILE A 136 -3.80 -12.64 14.16
N ALA A 137 -2.68 -13.11 14.72
CA ALA A 137 -1.36 -12.60 14.38
C ALA A 137 -1.01 -12.80 12.90
N THR A 138 -1.35 -13.96 12.33
CA THR A 138 -1.20 -14.25 10.89
C THR A 138 -2.02 -13.28 10.04
N LEU A 139 -3.28 -13.02 10.39
CA LEU A 139 -4.14 -12.09 9.64
C LEU A 139 -3.72 -10.62 9.76
N CYS A 140 -2.96 -10.27 10.80
CA CYS A 140 -2.35 -8.95 10.94
C CYS A 140 -1.09 -8.74 10.09
N GLN A 141 -0.54 -9.79 9.46
CA GLN A 141 0.61 -9.65 8.58
C GLN A 141 0.24 -8.96 7.26
N SER A 142 1.25 -8.41 6.58
CA SER A 142 1.05 -7.86 5.23
C SER A 142 0.57 -8.97 4.27
N PRO A 143 -0.48 -8.75 3.46
CA PRO A 143 -0.95 -9.72 2.47
C PRO A 143 0.14 -10.21 1.48
N GLU A 144 1.14 -9.36 1.24
CA GLU A 144 2.32 -9.65 0.41
C GLU A 144 3.27 -10.67 1.07
N LYS A 145 3.40 -10.63 2.40
CA LYS A 145 4.29 -11.52 3.17
C LYS A 145 3.68 -12.90 3.41
N LEU A 146 2.36 -12.98 3.45
CA LEU A 146 1.66 -14.25 3.59
C LEU A 146 1.97 -15.12 2.37
N SER A 147 2.12 -16.42 2.56
CA SER A 147 2.16 -17.40 1.48
C SER A 147 0.73 -17.85 1.11
N ILE A 148 0.61 -18.74 0.12
CA ILE A 148 -0.67 -19.41 -0.18
C ILE A 148 -0.98 -20.41 0.95
N ASP A 149 0.05 -21.13 1.42
CA ASP A 149 -0.07 -22.09 2.51
C ASP A 149 -0.49 -21.42 3.82
N ASP A 150 0.04 -20.23 4.14
CA ASP A 150 -0.40 -19.47 5.33
C ASP A 150 -1.90 -19.14 5.28
N MET A 151 -2.45 -18.85 4.09
CA MET A 151 -3.87 -18.58 3.93
C MET A 151 -4.70 -19.87 4.08
N SER A 152 -4.25 -20.98 3.48
CA SER A 152 -4.91 -22.28 3.61
C SER A 152 -4.92 -22.74 5.07
N ASN A 153 -3.78 -22.67 5.74
CA ASN A 153 -3.64 -23.01 7.15
C ASN A 153 -4.53 -22.10 8.02
N ALA A 154 -4.63 -20.80 7.70
CA ALA A 154 -5.52 -19.91 8.43
C ALA A 154 -7.01 -20.28 8.27
N ASP A 155 -7.43 -20.69 7.08
CA ASP A 155 -8.79 -21.20 6.81
C ASP A 155 -9.05 -22.50 7.60
N GLU A 156 -8.10 -23.44 7.60
CA GLU A 156 -8.19 -24.71 8.33
C GLU A 156 -8.24 -24.49 9.85
N THR A 157 -7.30 -23.71 10.41
CA THR A 157 -7.27 -23.34 11.82
C THR A 157 -8.57 -22.66 12.26
N LEU A 158 -9.13 -21.77 11.43
CA LEU A 158 -10.40 -21.12 11.73
C LEU A 158 -11.55 -22.14 11.81
N ALA A 159 -11.58 -23.12 10.90
CA ALA A 159 -12.58 -24.18 10.90
C ALA A 159 -12.48 -25.05 12.16
N ASP A 160 -11.27 -25.45 12.55
CA ASP A 160 -11.02 -26.23 13.77
C ASP A 160 -11.46 -25.50 15.03
N LEU A 161 -11.18 -24.20 15.13
CA LEU A 161 -11.61 -23.37 16.26
C LEU A 161 -13.14 -23.25 16.34
N ILE A 162 -13.82 -23.13 15.20
CA ILE A 162 -15.28 -23.12 15.14
C ILE A 162 -15.85 -24.47 15.55
N ASP A 163 -15.26 -25.58 15.11
CA ASP A 163 -15.74 -26.93 15.45
C ASP A 163 -15.71 -27.19 16.97
N VAL A 164 -14.69 -26.70 17.66
CA VAL A 164 -14.64 -26.81 19.14
C VAL A 164 -15.55 -25.82 19.88
N GLY A 165 -16.26 -24.96 19.14
CA GLY A 165 -17.35 -24.13 19.62
C GLY A 165 -17.00 -22.66 19.82
N PHE A 166 -15.88 -22.16 19.28
CA PHE A 166 -15.67 -20.72 19.21
C PHE A 166 -16.66 -20.07 18.21
N LYS A 167 -17.14 -18.88 18.56
CA LYS A 167 -17.95 -18.04 17.69
C LYS A 167 -17.04 -17.00 17.02
N LEU A 168 -16.58 -17.32 15.81
CA LEU A 168 -15.56 -16.55 15.08
C LEU A 168 -16.06 -15.97 13.76
N ASP A 169 -17.35 -15.67 13.65
CA ASP A 169 -17.92 -15.06 12.43
C ASP A 169 -17.22 -13.74 12.07
N TRP A 170 -16.85 -12.95 13.09
CA TRP A 170 -16.11 -11.71 12.92
C TRP A 170 -14.71 -11.95 12.33
N LEU A 171 -14.04 -13.03 12.70
CA LEU A 171 -12.71 -13.38 12.21
C LEU A 171 -12.78 -13.95 10.79
N LYS A 172 -13.84 -14.70 10.48
CA LYS A 172 -14.14 -15.19 9.12
C LYS A 172 -14.26 -14.04 8.11
N ILE A 173 -14.96 -12.95 8.50
CA ILE A 173 -15.05 -11.75 7.65
C ILE A 173 -13.67 -11.15 7.41
N LYS A 174 -12.81 -11.09 8.44
CA LYS A 174 -11.46 -10.55 8.32
C LYS A 174 -10.52 -11.42 7.49
N LEU A 175 -10.62 -12.73 7.60
CA LEU A 175 -9.89 -13.66 6.75
C LEU A 175 -10.25 -13.48 5.26
N ASN A 176 -11.53 -13.30 4.94
CA ASN A 176 -11.96 -12.99 3.59
C ASN A 176 -11.42 -11.64 3.08
N GLU A 177 -11.43 -10.59 3.92
CA GLU A 177 -10.82 -9.29 3.57
C GLU A 177 -9.33 -9.42 3.24
N VAL A 178 -8.57 -10.21 4.02
CA VAL A 178 -7.14 -10.47 3.77
C VAL A 178 -6.94 -11.25 2.47
N SER A 179 -7.78 -12.26 2.21
CA SER A 179 -7.77 -13.04 0.96
C SER A 179 -7.98 -12.16 -0.27
N GLU A 180 -8.96 -11.26 -0.25
CA GLU A 180 -9.19 -10.33 -1.35
C GLU A 180 -8.03 -9.35 -1.55
N LYS A 181 -7.46 -8.80 -0.47
CA LYS A 181 -6.26 -7.97 -0.56
C LYS A 181 -5.09 -8.72 -1.18
N LYS A 182 -4.88 -9.98 -0.81
CA LYS A 182 -3.82 -10.83 -1.37
C LYS A 182 -3.98 -11.03 -2.88
N LYS A 183 -5.20 -11.33 -3.35
CA LYS A 183 -5.50 -11.45 -4.78
C LYS A 183 -5.21 -10.15 -5.54
N ILE A 184 -5.55 -9.00 -4.96
CA ILE A 184 -5.24 -7.69 -5.56
C ILE A 184 -3.72 -7.51 -5.67
N VAL A 185 -2.96 -7.80 -4.61
CA VAL A 185 -1.49 -7.69 -4.61
C VAL A 185 -0.91 -8.59 -5.70
N GLN A 186 -1.28 -9.87 -5.72
CA GLN A 186 -0.80 -10.83 -6.74
C GLN A 186 -1.12 -10.40 -8.18
N ASN A 187 -2.33 -9.89 -8.43
CA ASN A 187 -2.78 -9.51 -9.78
C ASN A 187 -2.34 -8.10 -10.21
N SER A 188 -1.90 -7.27 -9.27
CA SER A 188 -1.52 -5.87 -9.55
C SER A 188 -0.11 -5.73 -10.12
N GLY A 189 0.80 -6.68 -9.88
CA GLY A 189 2.20 -6.61 -10.31
C GLY A 189 2.36 -6.37 -11.82
N ALA A 190 1.82 -7.26 -12.65
CA ALA A 190 1.93 -7.14 -14.11
C ALA A 190 1.24 -5.87 -14.66
N ARG A 191 0.10 -5.47 -14.07
CA ARG A 191 -0.62 -4.26 -14.46
C ARG A 191 0.15 -3.00 -14.10
N LEU A 192 0.74 -2.95 -12.90
CA LEU A 192 1.58 -1.83 -12.46
C LEU A 192 2.81 -1.68 -13.35
N GLN A 193 3.48 -2.79 -13.65
CA GLN A 193 4.63 -2.79 -14.56
C GLN A 193 4.26 -2.28 -15.96
N THR A 194 3.14 -2.76 -16.52
CA THR A 194 2.63 -2.29 -17.81
C THR A 194 2.36 -0.79 -17.81
N LEU A 195 1.71 -0.28 -16.75
CA LEU A 195 1.43 1.16 -16.61
C LEU A 195 2.72 1.97 -16.47
N GLN A 196 3.72 1.47 -15.75
CA GLN A 196 5.03 2.10 -15.64
C GLN A 196 5.73 2.20 -17.00
N GLU A 197 5.71 1.13 -17.80
CA GLU A 197 6.30 1.12 -19.14
C GLU A 197 5.59 2.08 -20.10
N GLN A 198 4.26 2.13 -20.06
CA GLN A 198 3.47 3.08 -20.84
C GLN A 198 3.78 4.53 -20.47
N LEU A 199 3.93 4.80 -19.17
CA LEU A 199 4.30 6.13 -18.68
C LEU A 199 5.69 6.55 -19.18
N GLU A 200 6.67 5.66 -19.12
CA GLU A 200 8.03 5.94 -19.64
C GLU A 200 8.05 6.16 -21.15
N LYS A 201 7.21 5.43 -21.91
CA LYS A 201 7.05 5.67 -23.35
C LYS A 201 6.47 7.05 -23.64
N MET A 202 5.44 7.46 -22.90
CA MET A 202 4.85 8.80 -23.07
C MET A 202 5.85 9.90 -22.71
N LYS A 203 6.63 9.74 -21.63
CA LYS A 203 7.69 10.70 -21.27
C LYS A 203 8.70 10.90 -22.40
N LYS A 204 9.18 9.81 -23.01
CA LYS A 204 10.10 9.89 -24.16
C LYS A 204 9.48 10.64 -25.35
N MET A 205 8.20 10.39 -25.64
CA MET A 205 7.48 11.09 -26.71
C MET A 205 7.35 12.59 -26.42
N PHE A 206 7.08 12.97 -25.17
CA PHE A 206 7.03 14.38 -24.79
C PHE A 206 8.39 15.07 -24.95
N LEU A 207 9.49 14.42 -24.55
CA LEU A 207 10.83 14.97 -24.74
C LEU A 207 11.18 15.16 -26.22
N ASP A 208 10.81 14.21 -27.07
CA ASP A 208 11.00 14.31 -28.53
C ASP A 208 10.19 15.48 -29.12
N LEU A 209 8.91 15.61 -28.74
CA LEU A 209 8.07 16.73 -29.17
C LEU A 209 8.58 18.08 -28.67
N GLU A 210 9.09 18.15 -27.44
CA GLU A 210 9.69 19.37 -26.88
C GLU A 210 10.95 19.77 -27.66
N SER A 211 11.78 18.79 -28.04
CA SER A 211 12.95 19.04 -28.90
C SER A 211 12.55 19.54 -30.30
N GLN A 212 11.53 18.93 -30.92
CA GLN A 212 11.00 19.38 -32.21
C GLN A 212 10.45 20.80 -32.13
N LEU A 213 9.69 21.11 -31.07
CA LEU A 213 9.13 22.44 -30.84
C LEU A 213 10.23 23.50 -30.67
N GLN A 214 11.29 23.18 -29.91
CA GLN A 214 12.41 24.11 -29.70
C GLN A 214 13.12 24.39 -31.03
N LYS A 215 13.39 23.35 -31.82
CA LYS A 215 14.01 23.47 -33.14
C LYS A 215 13.20 24.38 -34.08
N GLU A 216 11.90 24.13 -34.22
CA GLU A 216 11.01 24.96 -35.05
C GLU A 216 10.94 26.41 -34.56
N THR A 217 10.98 26.61 -33.24
CA THR A 217 11.02 27.94 -32.64
C THR A 217 12.29 28.68 -33.02
N ASP A 218 13.45 28.03 -32.91
CA ASP A 218 14.75 28.60 -33.25
C ASP A 218 14.86 28.91 -34.75
N GLU A 219 14.39 28.01 -35.63
CA GLU A 219 14.32 28.22 -37.08
C GLU A 219 13.40 29.39 -37.44
N ALA A 220 12.23 29.49 -36.81
CA ALA A 220 11.30 30.61 -37.01
C ALA A 220 11.88 31.94 -36.51
N LEU A 221 12.65 31.94 -35.42
CA LEU A 221 13.35 33.13 -34.92
C LEU A 221 14.46 33.56 -35.88
N ALA A 222 15.25 32.60 -36.38
CA ALA A 222 16.29 32.88 -37.37
C ALA A 222 15.71 33.44 -38.68
N ALA A 223 14.64 32.85 -39.20
CA ALA A 223 13.98 33.32 -40.43
C ALA A 223 13.33 34.70 -40.29
N ARG A 224 12.99 35.12 -39.07
CA ARG A 224 12.45 36.46 -38.76
C ARG A 224 13.53 37.52 -38.56
N ALA A 225 14.78 37.13 -38.39
CA ALA A 225 15.87 38.08 -38.23
C ALA A 225 16.03 38.93 -39.50
N PRO A 226 16.13 40.26 -39.39
CA PRO A 226 16.39 41.11 -40.55
C PRO A 226 17.80 40.84 -41.11
N LEU A 227 17.95 40.98 -42.43
CA LEU A 227 19.26 40.92 -43.07
C LEU A 227 20.17 42.04 -42.52
N SER A 228 21.44 41.74 -42.30
CA SER A 228 22.43 42.76 -41.97
C SER A 228 22.81 43.57 -43.22
N PHE A 229 23.37 44.76 -43.02
CA PHE A 229 23.89 45.57 -44.14
C PHE A 229 24.90 44.78 -45.00
N ASN A 230 25.77 43.98 -44.37
CA ASN A 230 26.77 43.19 -45.09
C ASN A 230 26.12 42.06 -45.91
N ASP A 231 25.06 41.43 -45.43
CA ASP A 231 24.33 40.39 -46.19
C ASP A 231 23.67 40.94 -47.46
N VAL A 232 23.38 42.24 -47.50
CA VAL A 232 22.71 42.93 -48.62
C VAL A 232 23.70 43.52 -49.64
N VAL A 233 24.86 43.98 -49.18
CA VAL A 233 25.78 44.81 -49.97
C VAL A 233 26.92 43.99 -50.63
N CYS A 234 27.02 42.69 -50.34
CA CYS A 234 27.94 41.79 -51.03
C CYS A 234 27.71 41.69 -52.54
#